data_AF-A0A356W4C2-F1
#
_entry.id   AF-A0A356W4C2-F1
#
_cell.length_a   1.000
_cell.length_b   1.000
_cell.length_c   1.000
_cell.angle_alpha   90.00
_cell.angle_beta   90.00
_cell.angle_gamma   90.00
#
_symmetry.space_group_name_H-M   'P 1'
#
loop_
_entity.id
_entity.type
_entity.pdbx_description
1 polymer ?
#
loop_
_entity_poly.entity_id
_entity_poly.type
_entity_poly.pdbx_seq_one_letter_code
_entity_poly.pdbx_strand_id
1 'polypeptide(L)'
;SDRDKYRGENEIENGGANSSTGALDFYYATCRESGPVPLTEDKDALKAHVQAMTANGGTAGHLGVAWGWYLLSPNWQSVWPEVSKPWDYDEVNVTKAVILMTDGDFNVNHPTASKNSFRQAMDLCDAMKAEPANVQVYTVGFQVPSYVQKTSDGRTIMEYCATSPSFAFDASNGEELKDVYREIAQSISDLRIKN
;
A
#
# COMPACT_ATOMS: atom_id res chain seq x y z
N SER A 1 1.31 -3.59 -27.09
CA SER A 1 2.13 -2.41 -26.73
C SER A 1 1.20 -1.36 -26.17
N ASP A 2 0.84 -1.48 -24.90
CA ASP A 2 -0.02 -0.52 -24.20
C ASP A 2 0.71 -0.12 -22.93
N ARG A 3 1.20 1.12 -22.90
CA ARG A 3 2.26 1.55 -21.96
C ARG A 3 2.05 2.94 -21.35
N ASP A 4 0.91 3.59 -21.60
CA ASP A 4 0.64 4.92 -21.04
C ASP A 4 -0.31 4.83 -19.85
N LYS A 5 0.09 5.40 -18.71
CA LYS A 5 -0.77 5.66 -17.54
C LYS A 5 -2.04 6.42 -17.93
N TYR A 6 -1.90 7.31 -18.92
CA TYR A 6 -3.01 8.03 -19.54
C TYR A 6 -3.99 7.12 -20.29
N ARG A 7 -3.59 5.90 -20.68
CA ARG A 7 -4.48 4.93 -21.34
C ARG A 7 -5.32 4.14 -20.35
N GLY A 8 -4.75 3.70 -19.22
CA GLY A 8 -5.55 3.17 -18.11
C GLY A 8 -6.51 4.23 -17.55
N GLU A 9 -6.06 5.49 -17.56
CA GLU A 9 -6.89 6.66 -17.30
C GLU A 9 -8.06 6.79 -18.30
N ASN A 10 -7.77 6.77 -19.60
CA ASN A 10 -8.79 6.78 -20.66
C ASN A 10 -9.73 5.55 -20.63
N GLU A 11 -9.23 4.37 -20.26
CA GLU A 11 -10.01 3.13 -20.19
C GLU A 11 -11.05 3.18 -19.07
N ILE A 12 -10.74 3.84 -17.95
CA ILE A 12 -11.73 4.13 -16.92
C ILE A 12 -12.65 5.29 -17.31
N GLU A 13 -12.11 6.36 -17.87
CA GLU A 13 -12.90 7.53 -18.30
C GLU A 13 -14.04 7.11 -19.26
N ASN A 14 -13.75 6.16 -20.15
CA ASN A 14 -14.70 5.67 -21.14
C ASN A 14 -15.39 4.35 -20.76
N GLY A 15 -14.87 3.59 -19.78
CA GLY A 15 -15.32 2.22 -19.47
C GLY A 15 -15.77 1.96 -18.03
N GLY A 16 -15.55 2.87 -17.09
CA GLY A 16 -15.87 2.70 -15.66
C GLY A 16 -14.98 1.70 -14.92
N ALA A 17 -15.07 1.68 -13.59
CA ALA A 17 -14.34 0.72 -12.75
C ALA A 17 -14.78 -0.72 -13.05
N ASN A 18 -13.83 -1.63 -13.24
CA ASN A 18 -14.11 -3.04 -13.51
C ASN A 18 -13.10 -3.95 -12.80
N SER A 19 -13.07 -5.23 -13.14
CA SER A 19 -12.16 -6.21 -12.53
C SER A 19 -10.69 -5.91 -12.77
N SER A 20 -10.34 -5.06 -13.72
CA SER A 20 -8.97 -4.80 -14.15
C SER A 20 -8.53 -3.36 -13.90
N THR A 21 -9.46 -2.45 -13.57
CA THR A 21 -9.20 -1.01 -13.46
C THR A 21 -10.08 -0.37 -12.36
N GLY A 22 -9.53 0.55 -11.54
CA GLY A 22 -10.24 1.23 -10.44
C GLY A 22 -10.96 2.53 -10.84
N ALA A 23 -11.94 3.00 -10.07
CA ALA A 23 -12.71 4.21 -10.39
C ALA A 23 -11.82 5.46 -10.48
N LEU A 24 -12.01 6.35 -11.46
CA LEU A 24 -11.29 7.63 -11.60
C LEU A 24 -12.22 8.82 -11.45
N ASP A 25 -11.68 9.93 -10.97
CA ASP A 25 -12.41 11.20 -10.87
C ASP A 25 -11.51 12.41 -11.14
N PHE A 26 -11.77 13.16 -12.21
CA PHE A 26 -10.99 14.33 -12.65
C PHE A 26 -11.26 15.63 -11.90
N TYR A 27 -12.34 15.69 -11.11
CA TYR A 27 -12.74 16.93 -10.42
C TYR A 27 -11.93 17.18 -9.14
N TYR A 28 -11.13 16.21 -8.69
CA TYR A 28 -10.38 16.30 -7.43
C TYR A 28 -8.86 16.46 -7.66
N ALA A 29 -8.44 17.64 -8.10
CA ALA A 29 -7.03 18.06 -8.12
C ALA A 29 -6.53 18.61 -6.76
N THR A 30 -7.30 18.44 -5.68
CA THR A 30 -6.99 18.91 -4.33
C THR A 30 -6.88 17.74 -3.35
N CYS A 31 -6.25 17.95 -2.19
CA CYS A 31 -6.23 16.94 -1.13
C CYS A 31 -7.67 16.57 -0.76
N ARG A 32 -8.09 15.33 -1.07
CA ARG A 32 -9.40 14.83 -0.65
C ARG A 32 -9.47 14.84 0.88
N GLU A 33 -10.59 15.28 1.43
CA GLU A 33 -10.89 15.18 2.87
C GLU A 33 -11.16 13.73 3.33
N SER A 34 -10.65 12.73 2.61
CA SER A 34 -10.69 11.33 3.01
C SER A 34 -9.35 10.95 3.60
N GLY A 35 -9.24 11.01 4.94
CA GLY A 35 -8.12 10.42 5.68
C GLY A 35 -8.19 8.89 5.70
N PRO A 36 -7.12 8.22 6.18
CA PRO A 36 -7.14 6.78 6.39
C PRO A 36 -8.24 6.39 7.40
N VAL A 37 -8.83 5.21 7.22
CA VAL A 37 -9.70 4.60 8.24
C VAL A 37 -8.80 4.07 9.37
N PRO A 38 -9.02 4.46 10.64
CA PRO A 38 -8.32 3.88 11.77
C PRO A 38 -8.48 2.35 11.83
N LEU A 39 -7.57 1.64 12.51
CA LEU A 39 -7.72 0.19 12.69
C LEU A 39 -9.08 -0.14 13.30
N THR A 40 -9.80 -1.06 12.65
CA THR A 40 -11.16 -1.43 13.02
C THR A 40 -11.48 -2.86 12.58
N GLU A 41 -12.38 -3.52 13.31
CA GLU A 41 -13.00 -4.79 12.91
C GLU A 41 -14.29 -4.57 12.10
N ASP A 42 -14.75 -3.31 11.94
CA ASP A 42 -15.93 -2.96 11.16
C ASP A 42 -15.67 -3.13 9.66
N LYS A 43 -16.00 -4.32 9.16
CA LYS A 43 -15.86 -4.68 7.75
C LYS A 43 -16.68 -3.80 6.82
N ASP A 44 -17.84 -3.32 7.26
CA ASP A 44 -18.72 -2.55 6.39
C ASP A 44 -18.23 -1.10 6.25
N ALA A 45 -17.65 -0.52 7.32
CA ALA A 45 -16.91 0.74 7.23
C ALA A 45 -15.73 0.64 6.26
N LEU A 46 -14.96 -0.45 6.30
CA LEU A 46 -13.84 -0.67 5.37
C LEU A 46 -14.30 -0.79 3.92
N LYS A 47 -15.37 -1.56 3.65
CA LYS A 47 -15.95 -1.68 2.30
C LYS A 47 -16.47 -0.34 1.78
N ALA A 48 -17.18 0.41 2.62
CA ALA A 48 -17.73 1.71 2.25
C ALA A 48 -16.60 2.69 1.88
N HIS A 49 -15.51 2.70 2.65
CA HIS A 49 -14.33 3.50 2.34
C HIS A 49 -13.69 3.10 1.00
N VAL A 50 -13.48 1.79 0.77
CA VAL A 50 -12.93 1.28 -0.50
C VAL A 50 -13.81 1.65 -1.70
N GLN A 51 -15.13 1.53 -1.56
CA GLN A 51 -16.08 1.87 -2.62
C GLN A 51 -16.13 3.39 -2.92
N ALA A 52 -15.76 4.22 -1.95
CA ALA A 52 -15.67 5.67 -2.13
C ALA A 52 -14.32 6.14 -2.71
N MET A 53 -13.32 5.24 -2.80
CA MET A 53 -12.03 5.58 -3.39
C MET A 53 -12.16 5.78 -4.90
N THR A 54 -11.56 6.87 -5.37
CA THR A 54 -11.37 7.16 -6.78
C THR A 54 -9.92 7.57 -6.96
N ALA A 55 -9.29 7.09 -8.02
CA ALA A 55 -7.94 7.46 -8.38
C ALA A 55 -7.97 8.77 -9.20
N ASN A 56 -6.97 9.61 -8.95
CA ASN A 56 -6.70 10.82 -9.71
C ASN A 56 -5.24 11.21 -9.51
N GLY A 57 -4.64 11.83 -10.52
CA GLY A 57 -3.30 12.41 -10.42
C GLY A 57 -2.17 11.37 -10.45
N GLY A 58 -1.15 11.61 -9.63
CA GLY A 58 0.07 10.79 -9.63
C GLY A 58 0.21 9.91 -8.39
N THR A 59 1.27 9.11 -8.35
CA THR A 59 1.48 8.09 -7.32
C THR A 59 2.49 8.60 -6.28
N ALA A 60 1.99 9.22 -5.21
CA ALA A 60 2.80 9.65 -4.06
C ALA A 60 3.09 8.47 -3.11
N GLY A 61 3.73 7.42 -3.62
CA GLY A 61 3.85 6.13 -2.94
C GLY A 61 4.44 6.18 -1.53
N HIS A 62 5.43 7.05 -1.28
CA HIS A 62 5.98 7.30 0.06
C HIS A 62 4.92 7.65 1.11
N LEU A 63 3.86 8.39 0.74
CA LEU A 63 2.77 8.74 1.66
C LEU A 63 1.91 7.51 1.99
N GLY A 64 1.63 6.67 1.00
CA GLY A 64 0.92 5.41 1.23
C GLY A 64 1.68 4.48 2.18
N VAL A 65 2.99 4.33 1.97
CA VAL A 65 3.87 3.56 2.85
C VAL A 65 3.90 4.14 4.27
N ALA A 66 4.03 5.47 4.39
CA ALA A 66 4.06 6.15 5.68
C ALA A 66 2.75 5.94 6.46
N TRP A 67 1.60 6.24 5.85
CA TRP A 67 0.30 6.09 6.52
C TRP A 67 -0.04 4.63 6.87
N GLY A 68 0.36 3.67 6.03
CA GLY A 68 0.25 2.25 6.35
C GLY A 68 1.00 1.90 7.65
N TRP A 69 2.19 2.48 7.86
CA TRP A 69 2.94 2.28 9.09
C TRP A 69 2.36 3.06 10.28
N TYR A 70 1.90 4.30 10.07
CA TYR A 70 1.38 5.17 11.13
C TYR A 70 0.14 4.58 11.81
N LEU A 71 -0.67 3.81 11.07
CA LEU A 71 -1.79 3.05 11.64
C LEU A 71 -1.34 1.99 12.66
N LEU A 72 -0.13 1.45 12.54
CA LEU A 72 0.39 0.36 13.38
C LEU A 72 1.42 0.82 14.42
N SER A 73 1.90 2.05 14.33
CA SER A 73 3.05 2.56 15.08
C SER A 73 2.62 3.20 16.41
N PRO A 74 3.09 2.73 17.58
CA PRO A 74 2.82 3.36 18.89
C PRO A 74 3.30 4.82 18.96
N ASN A 75 4.24 5.23 18.11
CA ASN A 75 4.68 6.63 17.99
C ASN A 75 3.55 7.56 17.51
N TRP A 76 2.52 7.01 16.87
CA TRP A 76 1.38 7.72 16.31
C TRP A 76 0.09 7.50 17.11
N GLN A 77 0.17 6.86 18.27
CA GLN A 77 -1.01 6.51 19.07
C GLN A 77 -1.90 7.72 19.46
N SER A 78 -1.33 8.91 19.58
CA SER A 78 -2.05 10.13 19.96
C SER A 78 -2.95 10.68 18.85
N VAL A 79 -2.77 10.23 17.61
CA VAL A 79 -3.58 10.62 16.46
C VAL A 79 -4.86 9.79 16.38
N TRP A 80 -4.87 8.58 16.95
CA TRP A 80 -5.93 7.61 16.77
C TRP A 80 -6.93 7.59 17.95
N PRO A 81 -8.23 7.29 17.69
CA PRO A 81 -9.19 7.04 18.75
C PRO A 81 -8.76 5.89 19.67
N GLU A 82 -9.24 5.87 20.92
CA GLU A 82 -8.84 4.87 21.92
C GLU A 82 -8.93 3.42 21.42
N VAL A 83 -10.03 3.09 20.73
CA VAL A 83 -10.30 1.73 20.21
C VAL A 83 -9.40 1.32 19.04
N SER A 84 -8.68 2.27 18.45
CA SER A 84 -7.79 2.06 17.30
C SER A 84 -6.34 2.34 17.64
N LYS A 85 -6.00 2.54 18.92
CA LYS A 85 -4.62 2.75 19.34
C LYS A 85 -3.76 1.53 18.99
N PRO A 86 -2.64 1.72 18.27
CA PRO A 86 -1.72 0.64 18.02
C PRO A 86 -1.07 0.19 19.33
N TRP A 87 -0.96 -1.14 19.50
CA TRP A 87 -0.14 -1.74 20.55
C TRP A 87 1.32 -1.30 20.45
N ASP A 88 2.08 -1.45 21.53
CA ASP A 88 3.53 -1.26 21.50
C ASP A 88 4.19 -2.28 20.55
N TYR A 89 5.44 -1.99 20.16
CA TYR A 89 6.15 -2.83 19.19
C TYR A 89 6.60 -4.17 19.77
N ASP A 90 6.84 -4.22 21.08
CA ASP A 90 7.26 -5.39 21.84
C ASP A 90 6.10 -6.09 22.57
N GLU A 91 4.84 -5.70 22.26
CA GLU A 91 3.66 -6.33 22.84
C GLU A 91 3.62 -7.83 22.51
N VAL A 92 3.40 -8.64 23.55
CA VAL A 92 3.43 -10.09 23.44
C VAL A 92 2.15 -10.56 22.74
N ASN A 93 2.29 -11.54 21.84
CA ASN A 93 1.19 -12.08 21.02
C ASN A 93 0.60 -11.09 20.01
N VAL A 94 1.26 -9.96 19.75
CA VAL A 94 0.87 -9.04 18.68
C VAL A 94 1.86 -9.18 17.53
N THR A 95 1.33 -9.42 16.33
CA THR A 95 2.09 -9.32 15.09
C THR A 95 1.60 -8.12 14.31
N LYS A 96 2.51 -7.24 13.89
CA LYS A 96 2.20 -6.08 13.06
C LYS A 96 2.51 -6.41 11.61
N ALA A 97 1.54 -6.19 10.72
CA ALA A 97 1.71 -6.44 9.30
C ALA A 97 1.09 -5.33 8.45
N VAL A 98 1.78 -4.94 7.38
CA VAL A 98 1.29 -4.01 6.34
C VAL A 98 1.20 -4.76 5.03
N ILE A 99 0.14 -4.53 4.27
CA ILE A 99 0.03 -4.97 2.88
C ILE A 99 0.05 -3.73 1.99
N LEU A 100 1.10 -3.57 1.20
CA LEU A 100 1.24 -2.50 0.21
C LEU A 100 0.76 -3.01 -1.15
N MET A 101 0.01 -2.18 -1.90
CA MET A 101 -0.42 -2.52 -3.26
C MET A 101 -0.29 -1.28 -4.16
N THR A 102 0.39 -1.43 -5.30
CA THR A 102 0.62 -0.36 -6.29
C THR A 102 1.22 -0.95 -7.56
N ASP A 103 1.15 -0.20 -8.65
CA ASP A 103 1.96 -0.40 -9.87
C ASP A 103 3.47 -0.11 -9.68
N GLY A 104 3.87 0.48 -8.55
CA GLY A 104 5.26 0.78 -8.21
C GLY A 104 5.85 2.03 -8.87
N ASP A 105 5.08 2.74 -9.71
CA ASP A 105 5.57 3.93 -10.44
C ASP A 105 5.40 5.23 -9.62
N PHE A 106 6.31 5.44 -8.67
CA PHE A 106 6.25 6.55 -7.71
C PHE A 106 6.72 7.89 -8.31
N ASN A 107 5.81 8.56 -9.01
CA ASN A 107 6.08 9.78 -9.80
C ASN A 107 5.72 11.11 -9.12
N VAL A 108 5.16 11.11 -7.89
CA VAL A 108 4.84 12.35 -7.14
C VAL A 108 5.73 12.49 -5.90
N ASN A 109 6.42 13.61 -5.80
CA ASN A 109 7.31 13.96 -4.68
C ASN A 109 6.68 15.06 -3.82
N HIS A 110 6.95 15.05 -2.51
CA HIS A 110 6.65 16.21 -1.68
C HIS A 110 7.54 17.39 -2.08
N PRO A 111 7.01 18.61 -2.31
CA PRO A 111 7.78 19.75 -2.83
C PRO A 111 9.00 20.15 -2.01
N THR A 112 8.98 19.86 -0.71
CA THR A 112 10.08 20.19 0.22
C THR A 112 10.93 18.98 0.63
N ALA A 113 10.63 17.78 0.12
CA ALA A 113 11.40 16.59 0.48
C ALA A 113 12.77 16.60 -0.19
N SER A 114 13.81 16.24 0.58
CA SER A 114 15.19 16.12 0.09
C SER A 114 15.44 14.86 -0.74
N LYS A 115 14.52 13.89 -0.68
CA LYS A 115 14.57 12.61 -1.40
C LYS A 115 13.29 12.45 -2.23
N ASN A 116 13.40 11.80 -3.39
CA ASN A 116 12.22 11.45 -4.18
C ASN A 116 11.36 10.39 -3.46
N SER A 117 10.11 10.23 -3.92
CA SER A 117 9.12 9.31 -3.38
C SER A 117 9.63 7.86 -3.29
N PHE A 118 10.31 7.39 -4.33
CA PHE A 118 10.88 6.05 -4.36
C PHE A 118 11.89 5.83 -3.22
N ARG A 119 12.84 6.76 -3.04
CA ARG A 119 13.85 6.64 -1.99
C ARG A 119 13.26 6.82 -0.59
N GLN A 120 12.28 7.71 -0.42
CA GLN A 120 11.58 7.85 0.86
C GLN A 120 10.81 6.57 1.23
N ALA A 121 10.14 5.94 0.26
CA ALA A 121 9.47 4.66 0.47
C ALA A 121 10.45 3.56 0.88
N MET A 122 11.63 3.47 0.24
CA MET A 122 12.68 2.55 0.67
C MET A 122 13.11 2.78 2.11
N ASP A 123 13.39 4.04 2.49
CA ASP A 123 13.82 4.37 3.85
C ASP A 123 12.74 4.02 4.89
N LEU A 124 11.45 4.23 4.55
CA LEU A 124 10.32 3.84 5.40
C LEU A 124 10.19 2.31 5.51
N CYS A 125 10.36 1.58 4.41
CA CYS A 125 10.32 0.12 4.41
C CYS A 125 11.47 -0.47 5.23
N ASP A 126 12.67 0.11 5.16
CA ASP A 126 13.80 -0.29 5.98
C ASP A 126 13.50 -0.04 7.47
N ALA A 127 12.94 1.12 7.81
CA ALA A 127 12.57 1.46 9.18
C ALA A 127 11.44 0.59 9.76
N MET A 128 10.45 0.23 8.94
CA MET A 128 9.37 -0.68 9.33
C MET A 128 9.89 -2.08 9.69
N LYS A 129 10.82 -2.60 8.89
CA LYS A 129 11.36 -3.97 9.05
C LYS A 129 12.40 -4.07 10.17
N ALA A 130 13.09 -2.97 10.49
CA ALA A 130 14.11 -2.96 11.52
C ALA A 130 13.51 -3.02 12.93
N GLU A 131 14.30 -3.51 13.87
CA GLU A 131 14.04 -3.39 15.31
C GLU A 131 13.96 -1.90 15.72
N PRO A 132 13.03 -1.50 16.61
CA PRO A 132 12.08 -2.37 17.31
C PRO A 132 10.79 -2.65 16.53
N ALA A 133 10.59 -2.04 15.35
CA ALA A 133 9.29 -2.02 14.69
C ALA A 133 8.83 -3.40 14.19
N ASN A 134 9.76 -4.20 13.65
CA ASN A 134 9.55 -5.60 13.21
C ASN A 134 8.25 -5.83 12.44
N VAL A 135 7.85 -4.87 11.60
CA VAL A 135 6.61 -4.96 10.83
C VAL A 135 6.81 -5.93 9.68
N GLN A 136 5.89 -6.89 9.54
CA GLN A 136 5.84 -7.77 8.38
C GLN A 136 5.24 -7.03 7.20
N VAL A 137 6.05 -6.76 6.18
CA VAL A 137 5.64 -6.04 4.97
C VAL A 137 5.36 -7.05 3.86
N TYR A 138 4.10 -7.12 3.48
CA TYR A 138 3.61 -7.80 2.29
C TYR A 138 3.41 -6.78 1.18
N THR A 139 3.68 -7.16 -0.06
CA THR A 139 3.57 -6.25 -1.21
C THR A 139 2.91 -6.93 -2.39
N VAL A 140 2.06 -6.19 -3.12
CA VAL A 140 1.41 -6.64 -4.35
C VAL A 140 1.67 -5.62 -5.47
N GLY A 141 2.51 -6.00 -6.43
CA GLY A 141 2.71 -5.28 -7.68
C GLY A 141 1.51 -5.48 -8.60
N PHE A 142 0.61 -4.51 -8.67
CA PHE A 142 -0.56 -4.60 -9.55
C PHE A 142 -0.29 -3.93 -10.89
N GLN A 143 -0.26 -4.72 -11.97
CA GLN A 143 0.00 -4.24 -13.34
C GLN A 143 1.29 -3.39 -13.46
N VAL A 144 2.37 -3.84 -12.81
CA VAL A 144 3.66 -3.13 -12.76
C VAL A 144 4.19 -2.87 -14.19
N PRO A 145 4.42 -1.61 -14.59
CA PRO A 145 4.89 -1.29 -15.93
C PRO A 145 6.35 -1.66 -16.11
N SER A 146 6.75 -1.99 -17.35
CA SER A 146 8.14 -2.39 -17.67
C SER A 146 9.17 -1.28 -17.44
N TYR A 147 8.74 -0.03 -17.36
CA TYR A 147 9.57 1.16 -17.14
C TYR A 147 9.57 1.62 -15.67
N VAL A 148 8.96 0.84 -14.76
CA VAL A 148 8.92 1.18 -13.33
C VAL A 148 10.33 1.48 -12.83
N GLN A 149 10.44 2.47 -11.94
CA GLN A 149 11.70 2.76 -11.27
C GLN A 149 12.19 1.52 -10.51
N LYS A 150 13.50 1.26 -10.59
CA LYS A 150 14.16 0.13 -9.93
C LYS A 150 15.30 0.62 -9.06
N THR A 151 15.64 -0.19 -8.07
CA THR A 151 16.86 -0.06 -7.28
C THR A 151 18.09 -0.38 -8.13
N SER A 152 19.29 -0.07 -7.62
CA SER A 152 20.56 -0.36 -8.32
C SER A 152 20.81 -1.85 -8.55
N ASP A 153 20.26 -2.72 -7.70
CA ASP A 153 20.28 -4.18 -7.83
C ASP A 153 19.12 -4.74 -8.66
N GLY A 154 18.31 -3.87 -9.28
CA GLY A 154 17.30 -4.25 -10.27
C GLY A 154 15.93 -4.63 -9.70
N ARG A 155 15.72 -4.43 -8.39
CA ARG A 155 14.44 -4.70 -7.73
C ARG A 155 13.44 -3.58 -7.95
N THR A 156 12.16 -3.92 -8.06
CA THR A 156 11.05 -2.96 -7.93
C THR A 156 10.93 -2.48 -6.48
N ILE A 157 10.16 -1.42 -6.24
CA ILE A 157 9.89 -0.97 -4.87
C ILE A 157 9.16 -2.04 -4.04
N MET A 158 8.30 -2.85 -4.68
CA MET A 158 7.54 -3.91 -4.02
C MET A 158 8.45 -5.04 -3.55
N GLU A 159 9.32 -5.52 -4.44
CA GLU A 159 10.35 -6.51 -4.10
C GLU A 159 11.34 -6.00 -3.04
N TYR A 160 11.65 -4.69 -3.04
CA TYR A 160 12.52 -4.11 -2.02
C TYR A 160 11.84 -4.02 -0.65
N CYS A 161 10.58 -3.59 -0.63
CA CYS A 161 9.84 -3.33 0.60
C CYS A 161 9.41 -4.59 1.33
N ALA A 162 9.09 -5.67 0.61
CA ALA A 162 8.67 -6.93 1.22
C ALA A 162 9.68 -7.43 2.27
N THR A 163 9.20 -7.99 3.39
CA THR A 163 10.08 -8.50 4.45
C THR A 163 10.86 -9.74 3.99
N SER A 164 10.27 -10.54 3.11
CA SER A 164 10.93 -11.65 2.45
C SER A 164 10.52 -11.71 0.97
N PRO A 165 11.30 -12.40 0.12
CA PRO A 165 10.91 -12.60 -1.28
C PRO A 165 9.55 -13.29 -1.44
N SER A 166 9.15 -14.16 -0.49
CA SER A 166 7.84 -14.82 -0.51
C SER A 166 6.68 -13.90 -0.13
N PHE A 167 6.95 -12.68 0.32
CA PHE A 167 5.96 -11.66 0.63
C PHE A 167 5.86 -10.58 -0.46
N ALA A 168 6.59 -10.74 -1.56
CA ALA A 168 6.43 -9.96 -2.78
C ALA A 168 5.60 -10.75 -3.78
N PHE A 169 4.45 -10.20 -4.14
CA PHE A 169 3.51 -10.79 -5.08
C PHE A 169 3.30 -9.84 -6.25
N ASP A 170 2.88 -10.39 -7.39
CA ASP A 170 2.46 -9.63 -8.56
C ASP A 170 1.07 -10.09 -8.99
N ALA A 171 0.28 -9.17 -9.55
CA ALA A 171 -1.02 -9.46 -10.13
C ALA A 171 -1.24 -8.61 -11.38
N SER A 172 -1.69 -9.22 -12.46
CA SER A 172 -1.90 -8.56 -13.76
C SER A 172 -3.35 -8.16 -14.00
N ASN A 173 -4.28 -8.70 -13.19
CA ASN A 173 -5.73 -8.48 -13.30
C ASN A 173 -6.40 -8.76 -11.95
N GLY A 174 -7.69 -8.42 -11.81
CA GLY A 174 -8.38 -8.56 -10.52
C GLY A 174 -8.73 -9.98 -10.12
N GLU A 175 -8.59 -10.98 -10.99
CA GLU A 175 -8.72 -12.37 -10.58
C GLU A 175 -7.45 -12.81 -9.83
N GLU A 176 -6.29 -12.62 -10.45
CA GLU A 176 -4.98 -12.82 -9.82
C GLU A 176 -4.85 -12.01 -8.52
N LEU A 177 -5.33 -10.75 -8.52
CA LEU A 177 -5.30 -9.93 -7.32
C LEU A 177 -6.10 -10.55 -6.16
N LYS A 178 -7.28 -11.11 -6.44
CA LYS A 178 -8.08 -11.80 -5.43
C LYS A 178 -7.37 -13.05 -4.91
N ASP A 179 -6.70 -13.78 -5.79
CA ASP A 179 -5.93 -14.97 -5.41
C ASP A 179 -4.74 -14.61 -4.53
N VAL A 180 -3.96 -13.59 -4.89
CA VAL A 180 -2.87 -13.06 -4.07
C VAL A 180 -3.34 -12.64 -2.68
N TYR A 181 -4.47 -11.90 -2.57
CA TYR A 181 -4.99 -11.53 -1.25
C TYR A 181 -5.48 -12.73 -0.42
N ARG A 182 -5.93 -13.82 -1.06
CA ARG A 182 -6.25 -15.08 -0.35
C ARG A 182 -4.98 -15.74 0.18
N GLU A 183 -3.91 -15.78 -0.60
CA GLU A 183 -2.61 -16.31 -0.17
C GLU A 183 -2.02 -15.50 1.00
N ILE A 184 -2.07 -14.17 0.93
CA ILE A 184 -1.62 -13.30 2.03
C ILE A 184 -2.44 -13.57 3.29
N ALA A 185 -3.77 -13.71 3.18
CA ALA A 185 -4.63 -14.01 4.32
C ALA A 185 -4.30 -15.36 4.97
N GLN A 186 -3.95 -16.37 4.18
CA GLN A 186 -3.47 -17.67 4.69
C GLN A 186 -2.12 -17.51 5.40
N SER A 187 -1.16 -16.79 4.80
CA SER A 187 0.16 -16.53 5.40
C SER A 187 0.05 -15.82 6.76
N ILE A 188 -0.82 -14.80 6.87
CA ILE A 188 -1.05 -14.08 8.12
C ILE A 188 -1.73 -14.98 9.16
N SER A 189 -2.66 -15.86 8.73
CA SER A 189 -3.32 -16.82 9.62
C SER A 189 -2.32 -17.82 10.21
N ASP A 190 -1.40 -18.32 9.39
CA ASP A 190 -0.35 -19.24 9.84
C ASP A 190 0.63 -18.57 10.82
N LEU A 191 0.98 -17.30 10.60
CA LEU A 191 1.79 -16.51 11.55
C LEU A 191 1.11 -16.43 12.92
N ARG A 192 -0.20 -16.17 12.94
CA ARG A 192 -0.99 -16.10 14.18
C ARG A 192 -1.05 -17.44 14.92
N ILE A 193 -0.98 -18.57 14.21
CA ILE A 193 -1.04 -19.91 14.82
C ILE A 193 0.32 -20.33 15.40
N LYS A 194 1.43 -19.90 14.80
CA LYS A 194 2.79 -20.30 15.20
C LYS A 194 3.35 -19.52 16.40
N ASN A 195 2.75 -18.36 16.72
CA ASN A 195 3.16 -17.47 17.80
C ASN A 195 2.39 -17.77 19.09
#